data_AF-A0A7R9ZV63-F1
#
_entry.id   AF-A0A7R9ZV63-F1
#
_cell.length_a   1.000
_cell.length_b   1.000
_cell.length_c   1.000
_cell.angle_alpha   90.00
_cell.angle_beta   90.00
_cell.angle_gamma   90.00
#
_symmetry.space_group_name_H-M   'P 1'
#
loop_
_entity.id
_entity.type
_entity.pdbx_description
1 polymer ?
#
loop_
_entity_poly.entity_id
_entity_poly.type
_entity_poly.pdbx_seq_one_letter_code
_entity_poly.pdbx_strand_id
1 'polypeptide(L)'
;DWLEVPDAAERCVVEGRASQRRCMSELAPHSVEQADGVVGAAGAPFSLRARLVSGACVSLPAHSLMHVRELQELLEGAFQIPAHEQRWVLHDTLLNLQSTASLEEAGLQGDGVLTVVCVKRDLCGCWICAAGALSEDDLTFEFQRVEDNEELQVRITPDEYACRCSCEVQGEQVIVMQNTEDASITWSGWLSADGNHIRGHWKLVVMRGPGLRAVHTETGDFRMKRLQVTEPHGDP
;
A
#
# COMPACT_ATOMS: atom_id res chain seq x y z
N ASP A 1 -27.38 -1.60 -11.11
CA ASP A 1 -27.68 -2.17 -12.44
C ASP A 1 -27.24 -1.21 -13.53
N TRP A 2 -26.50 -1.75 -14.51
CA TRP A 2 -25.80 -1.12 -15.65
C TRP A 2 -24.48 -0.43 -15.24
N LEU A 3 -23.29 -0.69 -15.81
CA LEU A 3 -22.85 -1.47 -16.97
C LEU A 3 -21.37 -1.87 -16.75
N GLU A 4 -21.00 -3.10 -17.10
CA GLU A 4 -19.61 -3.52 -17.26
C GLU A 4 -18.99 -2.79 -18.48
N VAL A 5 -17.78 -2.26 -18.32
CA VAL A 5 -16.97 -1.69 -19.42
C VAL A 5 -15.62 -2.42 -19.43
N PRO A 6 -15.10 -2.81 -20.61
CA PRO A 6 -14.14 -3.89 -20.73
C PRO A 6 -12.68 -3.45 -20.56
N ASP A 7 -11.88 -4.42 -20.13
CA ASP A 7 -10.42 -4.41 -20.04
C ASP A 7 -9.79 -4.00 -21.38
N ALA A 8 -8.98 -2.95 -21.35
CA ALA A 8 -8.13 -2.53 -22.46
C ALA A 8 -6.73 -2.23 -21.94
N ALA A 9 -6.00 -3.28 -21.58
CA ALA A 9 -4.56 -3.24 -21.39
C ALA A 9 -3.89 -4.00 -22.54
N GLU A 10 -3.18 -3.29 -23.41
CA GLU A 10 -2.07 -3.88 -24.18
C GLU A 10 -1.22 -2.78 -24.82
N ARG A 11 0.02 -2.64 -24.35
CA ARG A 11 1.26 -2.61 -25.14
C ARG A 11 2.38 -1.90 -24.38
N CYS A 12 3.39 -2.68 -23.98
CA CYS A 12 4.79 -2.32 -24.19
C CYS A 12 5.63 -3.60 -24.19
N VAL A 13 6.36 -3.80 -25.29
CA VAL A 13 7.25 -4.94 -25.58
C VAL A 13 8.67 -4.39 -25.73
N VAL A 14 9.66 -5.30 -25.56
CA VAL A 14 11.06 -5.26 -26.09
C VAL A 14 12.08 -4.69 -25.09
N GLU A 15 13.25 -5.28 -24.81
CA GLU A 15 13.96 -6.55 -25.10
C GLU A 15 15.16 -6.60 -24.13
N GLY A 16 15.61 -7.79 -23.72
CA GLY A 16 16.87 -7.91 -22.97
C GLY A 16 17.32 -9.37 -22.80
N ARG A 17 18.29 -9.78 -23.60
CA ARG A 17 18.80 -11.16 -23.70
C ARG A 17 19.77 -11.56 -22.57
N ALA A 18 19.65 -12.86 -22.24
CA ALA A 18 20.71 -13.86 -22.03
C ALA A 18 21.23 -14.17 -20.61
N SER A 19 21.07 -15.47 -20.32
CA SER A 19 22.07 -16.41 -19.77
C SER A 19 21.95 -16.73 -18.28
N GLN A 20 21.28 -17.85 -17.95
CA GLN A 20 21.77 -18.72 -16.88
C GLN A 20 21.26 -20.16 -16.96
N ARG A 21 22.06 -21.02 -16.32
CA ARG A 21 22.15 -22.47 -16.49
C ARG A 21 21.15 -23.21 -15.61
N ARG A 22 20.69 -24.35 -16.13
CA ARG A 22 20.04 -25.49 -15.49
C ARG A 22 20.35 -25.68 -14.00
N CYS A 23 19.29 -25.90 -13.22
CA CYS A 23 19.19 -27.02 -12.29
C CYS A 23 17.78 -27.63 -12.44
N MET A 24 17.72 -28.87 -12.97
CA MET A 24 16.55 -29.72 -12.83
C MET A 24 16.64 -30.41 -11.47
N SER A 25 15.54 -30.46 -10.72
CA SER A 25 15.34 -31.46 -9.69
C SER A 25 14.00 -32.13 -9.93
N GLU A 26 14.10 -33.43 -10.16
CA GLU A 26 13.04 -34.38 -10.47
C GLU A 26 12.07 -34.53 -9.29
N LEU A 27 10.79 -34.59 -9.62
CA LEU A 27 9.72 -35.10 -8.77
C LEU A 27 9.91 -36.62 -8.58
N ALA A 28 9.94 -37.08 -7.34
CA ALA A 28 9.61 -38.45 -6.98
C ALA A 28 8.46 -38.44 -5.96
N PRO A 29 7.41 -39.26 -6.15
CA PRO A 29 6.27 -39.36 -5.25
C PRO A 29 6.45 -40.48 -4.20
N HIS A 30 5.48 -40.51 -3.27
CA HIS A 30 5.26 -41.47 -2.17
C HIS A 30 5.92 -41.05 -0.85
N SER A 31 5.28 -41.15 0.32
CA SER A 31 4.32 -42.16 0.75
C SER A 31 3.36 -41.62 1.80
N VAL A 32 2.15 -42.20 1.83
CA VAL A 32 1.17 -42.05 2.90
C VAL A 32 1.64 -42.93 4.05
N GLU A 33 2.02 -42.32 5.18
CA GLU A 33 2.03 -43.00 6.48
C GLU A 33 1.33 -42.14 7.51
N GLN A 34 0.33 -42.78 8.10
CA GLN A 34 -0.52 -42.35 9.19
C GLN A 34 0.28 -42.54 10.48
N ALA A 35 0.46 -41.48 11.27
CA ALA A 35 1.05 -41.56 12.60
C ALA A 35 0.23 -40.76 13.61
N ASP A 36 -0.12 -41.47 14.68
CA ASP A 36 -0.81 -41.05 15.88
C ASP A 36 -0.25 -39.77 16.54
N GLY A 37 -1.16 -38.96 17.08
CA GLY A 37 -0.93 -38.18 18.31
C GLY A 37 0.31 -37.29 18.37
N VAL A 38 0.39 -36.26 17.54
CA VAL A 38 1.38 -35.19 17.71
C VAL A 38 0.91 -34.26 18.83
N VAL A 39 1.52 -34.39 20.00
CA VAL A 39 1.66 -33.27 20.94
C VAL A 39 2.39 -32.18 20.17
N GLY A 40 1.65 -31.17 19.69
CA GLY A 40 2.20 -30.08 18.90
C GLY A 40 3.42 -29.49 19.60
N ALA A 41 4.55 -29.46 18.89
CA ALA A 41 5.77 -28.82 19.37
C ALA A 41 5.51 -27.31 19.52
N ALA A 42 5.00 -26.92 20.69
CA ALA A 42 4.76 -25.54 21.04
C ALA A 42 6.08 -24.76 20.89
N GLY A 43 6.08 -23.72 20.05
CA GLY A 43 7.23 -22.84 19.87
C GLY A 43 8.26 -23.28 18.84
N ALA A 44 7.92 -24.14 17.87
CA ALA A 44 8.83 -24.41 16.76
C ALA A 44 9.21 -23.09 16.04
N PRO A 45 10.52 -22.83 15.81
CA PRO A 45 10.95 -21.63 15.11
C PRO A 45 10.54 -21.70 13.63
N PHE A 46 10.15 -20.57 13.08
CA PHE A 46 9.78 -20.39 11.67
C PHE A 46 10.36 -19.08 11.12
N SER A 47 10.33 -18.92 9.79
CA SER A 47 10.82 -17.70 9.14
C SER A 47 9.65 -16.85 8.68
N LEU A 48 9.44 -15.72 9.35
CA LEU A 48 8.39 -14.79 8.99
C LEU A 48 8.89 -13.83 7.91
N ARG A 49 8.20 -13.80 6.76
CA ARG A 49 8.47 -12.81 5.73
C ARG A 49 7.64 -11.56 6.01
N ALA A 50 8.28 -10.47 6.41
CA ALA A 50 7.62 -9.19 6.58
C ALA A 50 7.82 -8.33 5.34
N ARG A 51 6.77 -7.66 4.88
CA ARG A 51 6.79 -6.82 3.67
C ARG A 51 6.06 -5.50 3.91
N LEU A 52 6.64 -4.40 3.48
CA LEU A 52 5.98 -3.09 3.44
C LEU A 52 5.08 -2.96 2.21
N VAL A 53 4.11 -2.04 2.23
CA VAL A 53 3.25 -1.80 1.06
C VAL A 53 4.07 -1.23 -0.11
N SER A 54 5.16 -0.52 0.18
CA SER A 54 6.17 -0.10 -0.80
C SER A 54 6.91 -1.25 -1.53
N GLY A 55 6.74 -2.50 -1.09
CA GLY A 55 7.39 -3.68 -1.67
C GLY A 55 8.67 -4.12 -0.97
N ALA A 56 9.25 -3.30 -0.08
CA ALA A 56 10.42 -3.69 0.71
C ALA A 56 10.10 -4.93 1.57
N CYS A 57 11.01 -5.91 1.59
CA CYS A 57 10.77 -7.19 2.22
C CYS A 57 11.98 -7.64 3.06
N VAL A 58 11.72 -8.23 4.22
CA VAL A 58 12.72 -8.80 5.13
C VAL A 58 12.22 -10.16 5.62
N SER A 59 13.14 -11.12 5.82
CA SER A 59 12.83 -12.38 6.49
C SER A 59 13.37 -12.32 7.91
N LEU A 60 12.51 -12.56 8.89
CA LEU A 60 12.82 -12.48 10.32
C LEU A 60 12.68 -13.86 10.97
N PRO A 61 13.56 -14.22 11.92
CA PRO A 61 13.35 -15.40 12.76
C PRO A 61 12.20 -15.13 13.74
N ALA A 62 11.24 -16.04 13.81
CA ALA A 62 10.09 -15.96 14.72
C ALA A 62 9.76 -17.34 15.32
N HIS A 63 8.96 -17.38 16.37
CA HIS A 63 8.36 -18.59 16.90
C HIS A 63 6.99 -18.28 17.50
N SER A 64 6.10 -19.26 17.61
CA SER A 64 4.69 -19.03 17.98
C SER A 64 4.51 -18.38 19.35
N LEU A 65 5.40 -18.70 20.29
CA LEU A 65 5.42 -18.15 21.64
C LEU A 65 6.08 -16.76 21.77
N MET A 66 6.61 -16.19 20.68
CA MET A 66 7.22 -14.86 20.69
C MET A 66 6.13 -13.85 21.01
N HIS A 67 6.43 -12.84 21.83
CA HIS A 67 5.46 -11.79 22.09
C HIS A 67 5.36 -10.84 20.90
N VAL A 68 4.14 -10.32 20.65
CA VAL A 68 3.90 -9.30 19.61
C VAL A 68 4.87 -8.14 19.73
N ARG A 69 5.16 -7.68 20.96
CA ARG A 69 6.12 -6.60 21.21
C ARG A 69 7.52 -6.92 20.70
N GLU A 70 8.02 -8.14 20.88
CA GLU A 70 9.36 -8.52 20.44
C GLU A 70 9.47 -8.47 18.91
N LEU A 71 8.44 -8.96 18.20
CA LEU A 71 8.40 -8.86 16.75
C LEU A 71 8.25 -7.40 16.28
N GLN A 72 7.52 -6.55 17.00
CA GLN A 72 7.45 -5.10 16.71
C GLN A 72 8.84 -4.45 16.77
N GLU A 73 9.64 -4.79 17.78
CA GLU A 73 11.01 -4.27 17.94
C GLU A 73 11.93 -4.77 16.81
N LEU A 74 11.80 -6.02 16.37
CA LEU A 74 12.52 -6.54 15.19
C LEU A 74 12.14 -5.81 13.91
N LEU A 75 10.84 -5.57 13.70
CA LEU A 75 10.33 -4.84 12.55
C LEU A 75 10.71 -3.37 12.56
N GLU A 76 10.76 -2.75 13.74
CA GLU A 76 11.25 -1.39 13.91
C GLU A 76 12.72 -1.29 13.51
N GLY A 77 13.55 -2.24 13.93
CA GLY A 77 14.95 -2.30 13.48
C GLY A 77 15.10 -2.52 11.97
N ALA A 78 14.27 -3.39 11.39
CA ALA A 78 14.36 -3.75 9.97
C ALA A 78 13.82 -2.66 9.03
N PHE A 79 12.72 -2.01 9.39
CA PHE A 79 12.02 -1.05 8.54
C PHE A 79 12.13 0.40 9.00
N GLN A 80 12.72 0.66 10.17
CA GLN A 80 12.77 1.99 10.79
C GLN A 80 11.36 2.58 11.01
N ILE A 81 10.37 1.72 11.30
CA ILE A 81 8.99 2.11 11.62
C ILE A 81 8.74 1.92 13.11
N PRO A 82 8.46 2.98 13.88
CA PRO A 82 8.17 2.87 15.30
C PRO A 82 7.01 1.92 15.58
N ALA A 83 7.14 1.05 16.60
CA ALA A 83 6.14 0.03 16.94
C ALA A 83 4.69 0.55 17.01
N HIS A 84 4.48 1.76 17.55
CA HIS A 84 3.15 2.37 17.67
C HIS A 84 2.53 2.81 16.33
N GLU A 85 3.34 2.99 15.30
CA GLU A 85 2.93 3.33 13.94
C GLU A 85 2.74 2.09 13.06
N GLN A 86 3.11 0.90 13.54
CA GLN A 86 2.95 -0.35 12.80
C GLN A 86 1.49 -0.85 12.88
N ARG A 87 0.96 -1.28 11.74
CA ARG A 87 -0.24 -2.11 11.62
C ARG A 87 0.11 -3.34 10.82
N TRP A 88 -0.39 -4.48 11.25
CA TRP A 88 -0.01 -5.76 10.67
C TRP A 88 -1.22 -6.36 9.98
N VAL A 89 -1.05 -6.72 8.72
CA VAL A 89 -2.06 -7.37 7.90
C VAL A 89 -1.54 -8.74 7.50
N LEU A 90 -2.30 -9.78 7.82
CA LEU A 90 -2.01 -11.16 7.46
C LEU A 90 -3.23 -11.71 6.71
N HIS A 91 -3.03 -12.19 5.48
CA HIS A 91 -4.12 -12.67 4.61
C HIS A 91 -5.31 -11.70 4.54
N ASP A 92 -5.02 -10.43 4.25
CA ASP A 92 -6.00 -9.33 4.18
C ASP A 92 -6.77 -9.04 5.48
N THR A 93 -6.36 -9.65 6.59
CA THR A 93 -6.95 -9.42 7.91
C THR A 93 -6.02 -8.56 8.76
N LEU A 94 -6.54 -7.43 9.23
CA LEU A 94 -5.83 -6.58 10.20
C LEU A 94 -5.73 -7.33 11.53
N LEU A 95 -4.51 -7.55 11.99
CA LEU A 95 -4.25 -8.21 13.25
C LEU A 95 -4.47 -7.24 14.41
N ASN A 96 -5.20 -7.70 15.43
CA ASN A 96 -5.37 -6.95 16.68
C ASN A 96 -4.14 -7.16 17.56
N LEU A 97 -3.21 -6.21 17.52
CA LEU A 97 -1.93 -6.31 18.20
C LEU A 97 -2.06 -5.88 19.67
N GLN A 98 -2.29 -6.84 20.55
CA GLN A 98 -2.05 -6.65 21.98
C GLN A 98 -0.58 -6.94 22.28
N SER A 99 0.15 -5.97 22.82
CA SER A 99 1.61 -6.09 23.01
C SER A 99 2.04 -7.27 23.88
N THR A 100 1.17 -7.73 24.79
CA THR A 100 1.41 -8.88 25.68
C THR A 100 1.01 -10.22 25.07
N ALA A 101 0.24 -10.23 23.99
CA ALA A 101 -0.17 -11.47 23.34
C ALA A 101 1.03 -12.16 22.67
N SER A 102 0.98 -13.49 22.57
CA SER A 102 1.89 -14.24 21.73
C SER A 102 1.55 -14.06 20.24
N LEU A 103 2.49 -14.36 19.34
CA LEU A 103 2.21 -14.36 17.90
C LEU A 103 1.10 -15.35 17.56
N GLU A 104 1.07 -16.51 18.23
CA GLU A 104 0.01 -17.50 18.09
C GLU A 104 -1.38 -16.94 18.42
N GLU A 105 -1.49 -16.24 19.55
CA GLU A 105 -2.73 -15.57 20.00
C GLU A 105 -3.14 -14.43 19.05
N ALA A 106 -2.17 -13.79 18.41
CA ALA A 106 -2.38 -12.78 17.38
C ALA A 106 -2.72 -13.38 16.00
N GLY A 107 -2.78 -14.71 15.86
CA GLY A 107 -3.10 -15.41 14.62
C GLY A 107 -1.93 -15.60 13.65
N LEU A 108 -0.70 -15.32 14.09
CA LEU A 108 0.54 -15.57 13.34
C LEU A 108 1.09 -16.97 13.69
N GLN A 109 0.88 -17.93 12.79
CA GLN A 109 1.39 -19.30 12.94
C GLN A 109 2.14 -19.73 11.67
N GLY A 110 3.42 -20.08 11.82
CA GLY A 110 4.22 -20.68 10.75
C GLY A 110 4.71 -19.70 9.69
N ASP A 111 5.15 -20.26 8.56
CA ASP A 111 5.69 -19.49 7.44
C ASP A 111 4.56 -18.73 6.72
N GLY A 112 4.66 -17.41 6.70
CA GLY A 112 3.65 -16.52 6.11
C GLY A 112 4.24 -15.18 5.71
N VAL A 113 3.46 -14.41 4.93
CA VAL A 113 3.81 -13.03 4.55
C VAL A 113 3.01 -12.05 5.42
N LEU A 114 3.68 -11.47 6.41
CA LEU A 114 3.13 -10.38 7.20
C LEU A 114 3.31 -9.06 6.44
N THR A 115 2.21 -8.40 6.09
CA THR A 115 2.29 -7.05 5.53
C THR A 115 2.30 -6.04 6.67
N VAL A 116 3.35 -5.22 6.74
CA VAL A 116 3.51 -4.17 7.76
C VAL A 116 3.21 -2.83 7.12
N VAL A 117 2.16 -2.19 7.62
CA VAL A 117 1.71 -0.88 7.17
C VAL A 117 2.15 0.14 8.21
N CYS A 118 2.88 1.16 7.77
CA CYS A 118 3.11 2.33 8.61
C CYS A 118 1.92 3.29 8.47
N VAL A 119 1.14 3.44 9.53
CA VAL A 119 -0.09 4.25 9.56
C VAL A 119 0.17 5.69 9.13
N LYS A 120 1.34 6.24 9.48
CA LYS A 120 1.64 7.64 9.17
C LYS A 120 2.38 7.85 7.85
N ARG A 121 2.96 6.82 7.22
CA ARG A 121 4.09 7.07 6.29
C ARG A 121 4.03 6.41 4.92
N ASP A 122 3.20 5.38 4.68
CA ASP A 122 3.28 4.68 3.41
C ASP A 122 2.15 5.08 2.45
N LEU A 123 2.04 6.36 2.07
CA LEU A 123 1.21 6.76 0.93
C LEU A 123 1.92 6.55 -0.42
N CYS A 124 3.22 6.23 -0.39
CA CYS A 124 4.04 6.15 -1.59
C CYS A 124 3.50 5.12 -2.59
N GLY A 125 3.64 5.44 -3.87
CA GLY A 125 3.16 4.62 -4.98
C GLY A 125 2.03 5.27 -5.75
N CYS A 126 1.45 4.50 -6.66
CA CYS A 126 0.40 4.96 -7.55
C CYS A 126 -0.99 4.61 -7.02
N TRP A 127 -1.92 5.53 -7.18
CA TRP A 127 -3.30 5.41 -6.76
C TRP A 127 -4.20 5.78 -7.91
N ILE A 128 -5.19 4.95 -8.21
CA ILE A 128 -6.23 5.29 -9.17
C ILE A 128 -7.42 5.91 -8.44
N CYS A 129 -7.90 7.05 -8.93
CA CYS A 129 -8.93 7.87 -8.32
C CYS A 129 -10.14 7.95 -9.24
N ALA A 130 -11.29 7.50 -8.72
CA ALA A 130 -12.59 7.75 -9.30
C ALA A 130 -13.21 8.98 -8.61
N ALA A 131 -13.33 10.08 -9.36
CA ALA A 131 -13.77 11.38 -8.84
C ALA A 131 -15.15 11.84 -9.38
N GLY A 132 -15.86 10.95 -10.08
CA GLY A 132 -17.20 11.22 -10.62
C GLY A 132 -17.19 12.41 -11.59
N ALA A 133 -17.90 13.48 -11.24
CA ALA A 133 -18.12 14.63 -12.14
C ALA A 133 -16.88 15.46 -12.47
N LEU A 134 -15.74 15.25 -11.80
CA LEU A 134 -14.53 16.05 -12.02
C LEU A 134 -13.74 15.59 -13.27
N SER A 135 -13.87 14.34 -13.69
CA SER A 135 -13.16 13.81 -14.86
C SER A 135 -13.96 12.68 -15.50
N GLU A 136 -14.02 12.65 -16.84
CA GLU A 136 -14.58 11.51 -17.57
C GLU A 136 -13.66 10.28 -17.48
N ASP A 137 -12.34 10.50 -17.31
CA ASP A 137 -11.32 9.48 -17.14
C ASP A 137 -10.87 9.33 -15.67
N ASP A 138 -10.38 8.15 -15.29
CA ASP A 138 -9.79 7.93 -13.96
C ASP A 138 -8.47 8.71 -13.81
N LEU A 139 -8.34 9.46 -12.71
CA LEU A 139 -7.11 10.18 -12.38
C LEU A 139 -6.12 9.26 -11.67
N THR A 140 -4.84 9.33 -12.01
CA THR A 140 -3.77 8.64 -11.26
C THR A 140 -3.03 9.63 -10.38
N PHE A 141 -2.92 9.31 -9.09
CA PHE A 141 -2.13 10.05 -8.11
C PHE A 141 -0.89 9.23 -7.78
N GLU A 142 0.28 9.79 -8.04
CA GLU A 142 1.55 9.20 -7.67
C GLU A 142 2.15 9.99 -6.51
N PHE A 143 2.29 9.33 -5.36
CA PHE A 143 2.90 9.89 -4.18
C PHE A 143 4.35 9.40 -4.11
N GLN A 144 5.28 10.34 -4.01
CA GLN A 144 6.70 10.07 -3.85
C GLN A 144 7.21 10.81 -2.62
N ARG A 145 8.04 10.14 -1.81
CA ARG A 145 8.70 10.81 -0.69
C ARG A 145 9.95 11.52 -1.20
N VAL A 146 10.10 12.79 -0.83
CA VAL A 146 11.34 13.53 -1.04
C VAL A 146 12.38 13.00 -0.06
N GLU A 147 13.54 12.54 -0.56
CA GLU A 147 14.55 11.82 0.22
C GLU A 147 15.04 12.59 1.46
N ASP A 148 15.03 13.92 1.40
CA ASP A 148 15.73 14.78 2.37
C ASP A 148 14.86 15.35 3.50
N ASN A 149 13.52 15.38 3.37
CA ASN A 149 12.67 16.13 4.32
C ASN A 149 11.35 15.42 4.71
N GLU A 150 11.17 14.15 4.35
CA GLU A 150 9.94 13.37 4.56
C GLU A 150 8.67 13.98 3.90
N GLU A 151 8.78 15.07 3.13
CA GLU A 151 7.63 15.64 2.41
C GLU A 151 7.16 14.69 1.31
N LEU A 152 5.84 14.63 1.12
CA LEU A 152 5.22 13.87 0.05
C LEU A 152 5.00 14.78 -1.16
N GLN A 153 5.75 14.51 -2.23
CA GLN A 153 5.48 15.03 -3.55
C GLN A 153 4.33 14.23 -4.17
N VAL A 154 3.41 14.92 -4.83
CA VAL A 154 2.30 14.28 -5.53
C VAL A 154 2.33 14.71 -6.99
N ARG A 155 2.15 13.74 -7.89
CA ARG A 155 1.91 13.97 -9.30
C ARG A 155 0.54 13.42 -9.66
N ILE A 156 -0.27 14.21 -10.37
CA ILE A 156 -1.61 13.80 -10.81
C ILE A 156 -1.56 13.63 -12.34
N THR A 157 -2.09 12.53 -12.86
CA THR A 157 -2.11 12.20 -14.28
C THR A 157 -3.55 11.89 -14.74
N PRO A 158 -4.02 12.36 -15.90
CA PRO A 158 -3.30 13.19 -16.88
C PRO A 158 -2.90 14.57 -16.32
N ASP A 159 -1.63 14.93 -16.52
CA ASP A 159 -1.06 16.21 -16.11
C ASP A 159 -1.41 17.26 -17.17
N GLU A 160 -2.70 17.58 -17.29
CA GLU A 160 -3.18 18.51 -18.34
C GLU A 160 -2.68 19.94 -18.13
N TYR A 161 -2.19 20.25 -16.93
CA TYR A 161 -1.75 21.59 -16.54
C TYR A 161 -0.54 21.44 -15.65
N ALA A 162 0.58 22.11 -15.97
CA ALA A 162 1.78 22.16 -15.13
C ALA A 162 1.43 22.66 -13.72
N CYS A 163 0.98 21.76 -12.87
CA CYS A 163 0.26 22.06 -11.64
C CYS A 163 1.17 21.81 -10.45
N ARG A 164 1.07 22.70 -9.46
CA ARG A 164 1.77 22.49 -8.19
C ARG A 164 0.84 21.73 -7.27
N CYS A 165 1.24 20.50 -6.96
CA CYS A 165 0.56 19.68 -5.99
C CYS A 165 1.32 19.69 -4.66
N SER A 166 0.59 19.76 -3.55
CA SER A 166 1.11 19.56 -2.20
C SER A 166 0.26 18.54 -1.47
N CYS A 167 0.89 17.76 -0.59
CA CYS A 167 0.21 16.77 0.23
C CYS A 167 0.50 17.01 1.71
N GLU A 168 -0.54 16.95 2.52
CA GLU A 168 -0.48 16.99 3.97
C GLU A 168 -1.15 15.73 4.54
N VAL A 169 -0.50 15.11 5.53
CA VAL A 169 -1.00 13.91 6.20
C VAL A 169 -1.12 14.18 7.69
N GLN A 170 -2.33 14.09 8.21
CA GLN A 170 -2.66 14.28 9.62
C GLN A 170 -3.28 13.00 10.18
N GLY A 171 -2.44 12.10 10.71
CA GLY A 171 -2.89 10.77 11.13
C GLY A 171 -3.36 9.95 9.93
N GLU A 172 -4.64 9.60 9.89
CA GLU A 172 -5.26 8.88 8.77
C GLU A 172 -5.85 9.83 7.71
N GLN A 173 -5.93 11.13 8.00
CA GLN A 173 -6.44 12.11 7.06
C GLN A 173 -5.36 12.49 6.04
N VAL A 174 -5.73 12.44 4.76
CA VAL A 174 -4.89 12.81 3.63
C VAL A 174 -5.52 14.01 2.93
N ILE A 175 -4.72 15.07 2.74
CA ILE A 175 -5.14 16.29 2.06
C ILE A 175 -4.18 16.53 0.90
N VAL A 176 -4.69 16.47 -0.33
CA VAL A 176 -3.94 16.86 -1.53
C VAL A 176 -4.51 18.17 -2.05
N MET A 177 -3.65 19.16 -2.27
CA MET A 177 -4.01 20.42 -2.90
C MET A 177 -3.33 20.52 -4.24
N GLN A 178 -4.11 20.72 -5.30
CA GLN A 178 -3.64 21.00 -6.64
C GLN A 178 -3.96 22.46 -6.96
N ASN A 179 -2.93 23.24 -7.27
CA ASN A 179 -3.09 24.65 -7.62
C ASN A 179 -2.65 24.89 -9.06
N THR A 180 -3.48 25.64 -9.78
CA THR A 180 -3.19 26.27 -11.08
C THR A 180 -3.20 27.78 -10.91
N GLU A 181 -2.98 28.54 -11.98
CA GLU A 181 -3.04 30.01 -11.93
C GLU A 181 -4.45 30.51 -11.55
N ASP A 182 -5.50 29.87 -12.09
CA ASP A 182 -6.88 30.34 -11.98
C ASP A 182 -7.78 29.44 -11.14
N ALA A 183 -7.28 28.31 -10.65
CA ALA A 183 -8.10 27.37 -9.88
C ALA A 183 -7.29 26.59 -8.86
N SER A 184 -7.96 26.21 -7.77
CA SER A 184 -7.45 25.26 -6.80
C SER A 184 -8.44 24.11 -6.60
N ILE A 185 -7.91 22.89 -6.50
CA ILE A 185 -8.67 21.70 -6.15
C ILE A 185 -8.08 21.14 -4.86
N THR A 186 -8.94 20.93 -3.87
CA THR A 186 -8.58 20.27 -2.62
C THR A 186 -9.25 18.91 -2.55
N TRP A 187 -8.47 17.87 -2.35
CA TRP A 187 -8.90 16.49 -2.12
C TRP A 187 -8.67 16.18 -0.64
N SER A 188 -9.73 16.00 0.14
CA SER A 188 -9.64 15.65 1.56
C SER A 188 -10.31 14.32 1.81
N GLY A 189 -9.54 13.34 2.28
CA GLY A 189 -10.04 12.00 2.53
C GLY A 189 -9.33 11.30 3.68
N TRP A 190 -9.79 10.08 3.95
CA TRP A 190 -9.30 9.23 5.02
C TRP A 190 -8.74 7.93 4.44
N LEU A 191 -7.52 7.59 4.86
CA LEU A 191 -6.85 6.35 4.56
C LEU A 191 -7.54 5.20 5.32
N SER A 192 -7.86 4.12 4.61
CA SER A 192 -8.39 2.91 5.24
C SER A 192 -7.33 2.23 6.12
N ALA A 193 -7.78 1.47 7.11
CA ALA A 193 -6.88 0.79 8.05
C ALA A 193 -5.91 -0.22 7.38
N ASP A 194 -6.28 -0.76 6.22
CA ASP A 194 -5.42 -1.64 5.40
C ASP A 194 -4.41 -0.86 4.52
N GLY A 195 -4.48 0.47 4.50
CA GLY A 195 -3.62 1.33 3.71
C GLY A 195 -3.91 1.31 2.20
N ASN A 196 -4.96 0.63 1.72
CA ASN A 196 -5.18 0.41 0.29
C ASN A 196 -6.20 1.34 -0.36
N HIS A 197 -6.97 2.08 0.44
CA HIS A 197 -8.04 2.93 -0.05
C HIS A 197 -8.00 4.31 0.62
N ILE A 198 -8.35 5.34 -0.15
CA ILE A 198 -8.66 6.66 0.41
C ILE A 198 -10.06 7.03 -0.04
N ARG A 199 -10.90 7.52 0.88
CA ARG A 199 -12.25 7.98 0.55
C ARG A 199 -12.48 9.36 1.14
N GLY A 200 -13.15 10.22 0.40
CA GLY A 200 -13.36 11.58 0.86
C GLY A 200 -14.10 12.45 -0.13
N HIS A 201 -13.87 13.76 0.01
CA HIS A 201 -14.51 14.79 -0.79
C HIS A 201 -13.46 15.65 -1.47
N TRP A 202 -13.77 16.08 -2.69
CA TRP A 202 -13.02 17.10 -3.40
C TRP A 202 -13.78 18.42 -3.43
N LYS A 203 -13.05 19.52 -3.52
CA LYS A 203 -13.58 20.88 -3.69
C LYS A 203 -12.74 21.63 -4.73
N LEU A 204 -13.37 22.03 -5.82
CA LEU A 204 -12.80 22.90 -6.85
C LEU A 204 -13.23 24.35 -6.57
N VAL A 205 -12.28 25.27 -6.60
CA VAL A 205 -12.52 26.71 -6.53
C VAL A 205 -11.85 27.37 -7.73
N VAL A 206 -12.65 28.01 -8.59
CA VAL A 206 -12.11 28.81 -9.71
C VAL A 206 -12.10 30.27 -9.30
N MET A 207 -10.94 30.89 -9.43
CA MET A 207 -10.67 32.29 -9.13
C MET A 207 -10.60 33.07 -10.44
N ARG A 208 -11.24 34.24 -10.50
CA ARG A 208 -11.11 35.15 -11.66
C ARG A 208 -11.02 36.61 -11.24
N GLY A 209 -10.33 37.38 -12.06
CA GLY A 209 -10.27 38.84 -12.01
C GLY A 209 -9.21 39.43 -11.08
N PRO A 210 -8.97 40.75 -11.17
CA PRO A 210 -8.00 41.45 -10.33
C PRO A 210 -8.43 41.38 -8.85
N GLY A 211 -7.57 40.79 -8.02
CA GLY A 211 -7.86 40.50 -6.62
C GLY A 211 -8.45 39.12 -6.34
N LEU A 212 -8.39 38.19 -7.30
CA LEU A 212 -8.72 36.76 -7.20
C LEU A 212 -9.94 36.49 -6.31
N ARG A 213 -11.14 36.65 -6.86
CA ARG A 213 -12.39 36.26 -6.18
C ARG A 213 -12.83 34.90 -6.68
N ALA A 214 -13.32 34.06 -5.77
CA ALA A 214 -13.97 32.80 -6.14
C ALA A 214 -15.22 33.11 -6.95
N VAL A 215 -15.23 32.67 -8.21
CA VAL A 215 -16.36 32.85 -9.13
C VAL A 215 -17.16 31.57 -9.33
N HIS A 216 -16.56 30.42 -9.01
CA HIS A 216 -17.18 29.12 -9.14
C HIS A 216 -16.67 28.18 -8.05
N THR A 217 -17.55 27.35 -7.52
CA THR A 217 -17.19 26.33 -6.54
C THR A 217 -17.98 25.07 -6.81
N GLU A 218 -17.28 23.96 -6.95
CA GLU A 218 -17.85 22.63 -7.09
C GLU A 218 -17.29 21.70 -6.02
N THR A 219 -18.07 20.68 -5.67
CA THR A 219 -17.69 19.66 -4.71
C THR A 219 -18.21 18.31 -5.15
N GLY A 220 -17.51 17.25 -4.78
CA GLY A 220 -17.97 15.89 -4.99
C GLY A 220 -17.24 14.90 -4.11
N ASP A 221 -17.58 13.63 -4.28
CA ASP A 221 -16.93 12.54 -3.57
C ASP A 221 -15.84 11.93 -4.45
N PHE A 222 -14.81 11.37 -3.82
CA PHE A 222 -13.83 10.55 -4.53
C PHE A 222 -13.52 9.26 -3.78
N ARG A 223 -13.01 8.30 -4.54
CA ARG A 223 -12.42 7.07 -4.00
C ARG A 223 -11.12 6.81 -4.72
N MET A 224 -10.04 6.66 -3.96
CA MET A 224 -8.76 6.20 -4.46
C MET A 224 -8.52 4.76 -4.03
N LYS A 225 -7.91 3.98 -4.92
CA LYS A 225 -7.42 2.63 -4.65
C LYS A 225 -5.94 2.59 -5.02
N ARG A 226 -5.11 2.03 -4.15
CA ARG A 226 -3.69 1.82 -4.43
C ARG A 226 -3.54 0.79 -5.56
N LEU A 227 -2.73 1.12 -6.56
CA LEU A 227 -2.31 0.15 -7.57
C LEU A 227 -1.26 -0.76 -6.95
N GLN A 228 -1.52 -2.06 -6.93
CA GLN A 228 -0.52 -3.01 -6.48
C GLN A 228 0.62 -3.03 -7.51
N VAL A 229 1.84 -2.78 -7.05
CA VAL A 229 3.02 -3.05 -7.85
C VAL A 229 3.08 -4.57 -7.98
N THR A 230 2.58 -5.11 -9.09
CA THR A 230 2.95 -6.46 -9.50
C THR A 230 4.44 -6.43 -9.71
N GLU A 231 5.19 -7.03 -8.78
CA GLU A 231 6.58 -7.38 -9.04
C GLU A 231 6.63 -8.00 -10.43
N PRO A 232 7.55 -7.57 -11.32
CA PRO A 232 7.69 -8.22 -12.60
C PRO A 232 7.88 -9.70 -12.29
N HIS A 233 6.88 -10.51 -12.61
CA HIS A 233 7.05 -11.95 -12.61
C HIS A 233 8.25 -12.16 -13.51
N GLY A 234 9.35 -12.64 -12.92
CA GLY A 234 10.47 -13.11 -13.70
C GLY A 234 9.91 -14.22 -14.57
N ASP A 235 9.56 -13.87 -15.81
CA ASP A 235 9.15 -14.84 -16.81
C ASP A 235 10.31 -15.86 -16.91
N PRO A 236 10.01 -17.16 -16.80
CA PRO A 236 11.00 -18.22 -16.68
C PRO A 236 11.93 -18.36 -17.89
#